data_AF-A0A1M5ZHL0-F1
#
_entry.id   AF-A0A1M5ZHL0-F1
#
_cell.length_a   1.000
_cell.length_b   1.000
_cell.length_c   1.000
_cell.angle_alpha   90.00
_cell.angle_beta   90.00
_cell.angle_gamma   90.00
#
_symmetry.space_group_name_H-M   'P 1'
#
loop_
_entity.id
_entity.type
_entity.pdbx_description
1 polymer ?
#
loop_
_entity_poly.entity_id
_entity_poly.type
_entity_poly.pdbx_seq_one_letter_code
_entity_poly.pdbx_strand_id
1 'polypeptide(L)'
;MMTMVRKVFVAVMGLLFFVSCKKDDDGTTEIEVRDRGEVQVESSANLRAYLDTHFYNYEEFETPAADFDFKIRFDTISGANADKTPLSSQVITRQYTFEDTDYELYILKAREGAGVQPTFADSTFVNYQGSVVGGDRFDASVTPVWFDLTQVVFGFANGVSELKAGTQFTQNADGTYSFGDDYGIGAVFIPSGLGYFNSSGTGFSAYSDLVFTFDLYRAVEDSDNDNDGVPNWKEDINGNHYVNELGDDTDGDNVPDYLDTDDDGDGTSTRDELDFDEDGNTIYIDSNNDGLDDYLDPDIG
;
A
#
# COMPACT_ATOMS: atom_id res chain seq x y z
N MET A 1 13.21 -60.02 37.01
CA MET A 1 13.40 -59.06 38.11
C MET A 1 14.45 -58.04 37.66
N MET A 2 13.99 -56.79 37.52
CA MET A 2 14.72 -55.52 37.43
C MET A 2 16.23 -55.57 37.67
N THR A 3 17.05 -55.32 36.64
CA THR A 3 17.65 -54.03 36.22
C THR A 3 18.91 -53.60 36.95
N MET A 4 19.89 -53.25 36.12
CA MET A 4 20.63 -51.98 36.07
C MET A 4 22.07 -51.90 36.61
N VAL A 5 22.81 -51.09 35.84
CA VAL A 5 24.03 -50.29 36.11
C VAL A 5 25.39 -51.00 36.28
N ARG A 6 26.56 -50.49 35.85
CA ARG A 6 27.01 -49.21 35.23
C ARG A 6 28.46 -49.39 34.73
N LYS A 7 28.77 -48.81 33.55
CA LYS A 7 30.00 -48.10 33.07
C LYS A 7 31.41 -48.56 33.53
N VAL A 8 32.40 -48.54 32.61
CA VAL A 8 33.60 -47.64 32.62
C VAL A 8 34.68 -48.04 31.59
N PHE A 9 35.15 -47.01 30.85
CA PHE A 9 36.44 -46.75 30.18
C PHE A 9 37.15 -47.76 29.25
N VAL A 10 37.35 -47.35 27.99
CA VAL A 10 38.60 -47.59 27.25
C VAL A 10 39.02 -46.28 26.56
N ALA A 11 40.32 -46.01 26.62
CA ALA A 11 40.99 -44.79 26.24
C ALA A 11 41.49 -44.78 24.78
N VAL A 12 41.51 -43.58 24.19
CA VAL A 12 42.46 -43.02 23.20
C VAL A 12 42.70 -43.77 21.89
N MET A 13 42.37 -43.11 20.76
CA MET A 13 43.30 -42.67 19.70
C MET A 13 42.50 -42.43 18.41
N GLY A 14 42.43 -41.19 17.91
CA GLY A 14 41.70 -40.88 16.68
C GLY A 14 42.28 -39.64 16.00
N LEU A 15 43.28 -39.87 15.16
CA LEU A 15 43.95 -38.90 14.31
C LEU A 15 42.94 -38.25 13.33
N LEU A 16 43.00 -36.93 13.22
CA LEU A 16 42.32 -36.12 12.21
C LEU A 16 42.72 -36.58 10.79
N PHE A 17 41.73 -36.99 10.00
CA PHE A 17 41.81 -36.93 8.54
C PHE A 17 40.65 -36.09 8.03
N PHE A 18 41.02 -34.92 7.47
CA PHE A 18 40.14 -34.07 6.69
C PHE A 18 39.67 -34.85 5.45
N VAL A 19 38.43 -35.32 5.45
CA VAL A 19 37.75 -35.69 4.21
C VAL A 19 37.09 -34.42 3.68
N SER A 20 37.80 -33.76 2.76
CA SER A 20 37.21 -32.78 1.86
C SER A 20 36.17 -33.49 1.00
N CYS A 21 34.90 -33.39 1.41
CA CYS A 21 33.80 -33.60 0.48
C CYS A 21 33.74 -32.38 -0.45
N LYS A 22 34.19 -32.58 -1.69
CA LYS A 22 33.62 -31.84 -2.81
C LYS A 22 32.13 -32.20 -2.88
N LYS A 23 31.29 -31.17 -2.82
CA LYS A 23 29.92 -31.15 -3.35
C LYS A 23 29.89 -29.88 -4.19
N ASP A 24 30.19 -30.02 -5.48
CA ASP A 24 29.20 -30.15 -6.54
C ASP A 24 28.40 -28.85 -6.67
N ASP A 25 28.75 -28.11 -7.71
CA ASP A 25 28.10 -26.89 -8.19
C ASP A 25 26.61 -27.17 -8.46
N ASP A 26 25.75 -26.78 -7.52
CA ASP A 26 24.41 -26.29 -7.85
C ASP A 26 24.45 -24.78 -7.68
N GLY A 27 24.84 -24.10 -8.76
CA GLY A 27 24.88 -22.65 -8.85
C GLY A 27 23.47 -22.07 -8.86
N THR A 28 22.81 -22.04 -7.70
CA THR A 28 21.85 -20.98 -7.42
C THR A 28 22.67 -19.73 -7.19
N THR A 29 22.76 -18.86 -8.20
CA THR A 29 23.14 -17.47 -7.95
C THR A 29 22.08 -16.89 -7.02
N GLU A 30 22.37 -16.86 -5.73
CA GLU A 30 21.59 -16.07 -4.77
C GLU A 30 21.73 -14.62 -5.25
N ILE A 31 20.67 -14.11 -5.88
CA ILE A 31 20.64 -12.72 -6.32
C ILE A 31 20.50 -11.92 -5.03
N GLU A 32 21.60 -11.28 -4.62
CA GLU A 32 21.61 -10.38 -3.47
C GLU A 32 20.62 -9.25 -3.73
N VAL A 33 19.69 -9.06 -2.79
CA VAL A 33 18.74 -7.96 -2.83
C VAL A 33 19.53 -6.67 -2.64
N ARG A 34 19.36 -5.74 -3.58
CA ARG A 34 20.01 -4.42 -3.54
C ARG A 34 19.57 -3.63 -2.31
N ASP A 35 20.48 -2.81 -1.79
CA ASP A 35 20.18 -1.90 -0.68
C ASP A 35 19.03 -0.95 -1.03
N ARG A 36 18.08 -0.83 -0.09
CA ARG A 36 16.84 -0.08 -0.29
C ARG A 36 17.09 1.42 -0.42
N GLY A 37 18.07 1.96 0.32
CA GLY A 37 18.50 3.36 0.23
C GLY A 37 19.20 3.67 -1.10
N GLU A 38 20.09 2.79 -1.57
CA GLU A 38 20.76 2.96 -2.87
C GLU A 38 19.76 2.95 -4.03
N VAL A 39 18.84 1.99 -4.05
CA VAL A 39 17.78 1.92 -5.06
C VAL A 39 16.89 3.16 -4.99
N GLN A 40 16.57 3.63 -3.79
CA GLN A 40 15.73 4.82 -3.63
C GLN A 40 16.37 6.09 -4.22
N VAL A 41 17.69 6.23 -4.10
CA VAL A 41 18.42 7.35 -4.75
C VAL A 41 18.26 7.30 -6.28
N GLU A 42 18.31 6.11 -6.88
CA GLU A 42 18.10 5.91 -8.32
C GLU A 42 16.66 6.21 -8.72
N SER A 43 15.69 5.62 -8.01
CA SER A 43 14.26 5.84 -8.23
C SER A 43 13.88 7.31 -8.15
N SER A 44 14.37 8.02 -7.13
CA SER A 44 14.12 9.46 -6.96
C SER A 44 14.66 10.27 -8.15
N ALA A 45 15.86 9.94 -8.65
CA ALA A 45 16.44 10.62 -9.80
C ALA A 45 15.64 10.34 -11.10
N ASN A 46 15.23 9.09 -11.32
CA ASN A 46 14.44 8.69 -12.48
C ASN A 46 13.07 9.37 -12.51
N LEU A 47 12.35 9.35 -11.38
CA LEU A 47 11.03 9.95 -11.26
C LEU A 47 11.08 11.46 -11.47
N ARG A 48 12.01 12.17 -10.82
CA ARG A 48 12.17 13.62 -11.00
C ARG A 48 12.49 13.95 -12.46
N ALA A 49 13.40 13.21 -13.09
CA ALA A 49 13.71 13.40 -14.51
C ALA A 49 12.49 13.18 -15.41
N TYR A 50 11.68 12.15 -15.15
CA TYR A 50 10.44 11.92 -15.89
C TYR A 50 9.46 13.09 -15.69
N LEU A 51 9.22 13.49 -14.45
CA LEU A 51 8.28 14.56 -14.09
C LEU A 51 8.67 15.92 -14.67
N ASP A 52 9.98 16.22 -14.78
CA ASP A 52 10.49 17.45 -15.38
C ASP A 52 10.41 17.49 -16.91
N THR A 53 10.35 16.31 -17.56
CA THR A 53 10.42 16.18 -19.02
C THR A 53 9.10 15.77 -19.67
N HIS A 54 8.07 15.46 -18.86
CA HIS A 54 6.77 15.04 -19.33
C HIS A 54 5.66 15.96 -18.81
N PHE A 55 4.55 15.96 -19.53
CA PHE A 55 3.29 16.61 -19.17
C PHE A 55 2.15 15.61 -19.36
N TYR A 56 0.96 15.92 -18.83
CA TYR A 56 -0.27 15.20 -19.18
C TYR A 56 -1.19 16.08 -20.03
N ASN A 57 -2.25 15.52 -20.61
CA ASN A 57 -3.27 16.24 -21.38
C ASN A 57 -4.14 17.23 -20.55
N TYR A 58 -3.54 18.04 -19.67
CA TYR A 58 -4.23 18.96 -18.75
C TYR A 58 -5.19 19.93 -19.44
N GLU A 59 -4.85 20.43 -20.63
CA GLU A 59 -5.72 21.33 -21.40
C GLU A 59 -7.07 20.68 -21.78
N GLU A 60 -7.08 19.36 -22.01
CA GLU A 60 -8.32 18.61 -22.28
C GLU A 60 -9.18 18.49 -21.01
N PHE A 61 -8.57 18.46 -19.82
CA PHE A 61 -9.30 18.50 -18.54
C PHE A 61 -9.81 19.91 -18.21
N GLU A 62 -9.05 20.96 -18.55
CA GLU A 62 -9.42 22.36 -18.33
C GLU A 62 -10.55 22.81 -19.27
N THR A 63 -10.53 22.36 -20.53
CA THR A 63 -11.56 22.64 -21.53
C THR A 63 -12.04 21.34 -22.20
N PRO A 64 -12.87 20.52 -21.49
CA PRO A 64 -13.32 19.24 -22.02
C PRO A 64 -14.16 19.37 -23.28
N ALA A 65 -13.76 18.65 -24.32
CA ALA A 65 -14.61 18.42 -25.49
C ALA A 65 -15.78 17.49 -25.13
N ALA A 66 -16.86 17.53 -25.90
CA ALA A 66 -18.05 16.72 -25.65
C ALA A 66 -17.80 15.20 -25.74
N ASP A 67 -16.75 14.79 -26.44
CA ASP A 67 -16.31 13.41 -26.65
C ASP A 67 -15.03 13.05 -25.89
N PHE A 68 -14.58 13.90 -24.96
CA PHE A 68 -13.41 13.60 -24.13
C PHE A 68 -13.66 12.37 -23.26
N ASP A 69 -12.72 11.43 -23.27
CA ASP A 69 -12.80 10.15 -22.55
C ASP A 69 -12.34 10.23 -21.09
N PHE A 70 -11.93 11.42 -20.64
CA PHE A 70 -11.40 11.70 -19.31
C PHE A 70 -10.22 10.80 -18.91
N LYS A 71 -9.44 10.32 -19.90
CA LYS A 71 -8.23 9.53 -19.63
C LYS A 71 -6.99 10.41 -19.58
N ILE A 72 -6.20 10.23 -18.52
CA ILE A 72 -4.87 10.81 -18.41
C ILE A 72 -3.96 10.17 -19.47
N ARG A 73 -3.29 11.02 -20.24
CA ARG A 73 -2.32 10.65 -21.26
C ARG A 73 -1.06 11.48 -21.05
N PHE A 74 0.07 10.81 -20.92
CA PHE A 74 1.38 11.46 -20.76
C PHE A 74 2.07 11.60 -22.11
N ASP A 75 2.80 12.70 -22.29
CA ASP A 75 3.65 12.95 -23.46
C ASP A 75 4.88 13.77 -23.05
N THR A 76 5.90 13.81 -23.90
CA THR A 76 7.18 14.45 -23.64
C THR A 76 7.16 15.93 -24.03
N ILE A 77 7.78 16.77 -23.21
CA ILE A 77 8.02 18.18 -23.47
C ILE A 77 9.12 18.30 -24.52
N SER A 78 8.70 18.30 -25.78
CA SER A 78 9.60 18.40 -26.93
C SER A 78 8.85 18.88 -28.18
N GLY A 79 9.57 19.46 -29.15
CA GLY A 79 9.00 19.86 -30.43
C GLY A 79 7.80 20.80 -30.28
N ALA A 80 6.62 20.34 -30.70
CA ALA A 80 5.37 21.09 -30.60
C ALA A 80 4.84 21.24 -29.15
N ASN A 81 5.37 20.45 -28.21
CA ASN A 81 5.02 20.46 -26.80
C ASN A 81 6.07 21.19 -25.93
N ALA A 82 7.01 21.93 -26.53
CA ALA A 82 8.17 22.50 -25.83
C ALA A 82 7.80 23.56 -24.76
N ASP A 83 6.60 24.11 -24.85
CA ASP A 83 6.00 25.13 -24.00
C ASP A 83 4.97 24.57 -22.99
N LYS A 84 4.81 23.25 -22.93
CA LYS A 84 3.93 22.58 -21.97
C LYS A 84 4.46 22.66 -20.55
N THR A 85 3.55 22.70 -19.58
CA THR A 85 3.89 22.70 -18.16
C THR A 85 4.33 21.29 -17.73
N PRO A 86 5.49 21.14 -17.06
CA PRO A 86 5.95 19.84 -16.58
C PRO A 86 5.08 19.28 -15.47
N LEU A 87 5.03 17.95 -15.36
CA LEU A 87 4.37 17.24 -14.27
C LEU A 87 4.95 17.63 -12.92
N SER A 88 6.26 17.91 -12.83
CA SER A 88 6.90 18.32 -11.58
C SER A 88 6.33 19.60 -10.97
N SER A 89 5.66 20.44 -11.76
CA SER A 89 4.96 21.64 -11.28
C SER A 89 3.47 21.42 -10.99
N GLN A 90 2.97 20.20 -11.22
CA GLN A 90 1.54 19.85 -11.17
C GLN A 90 1.23 18.70 -10.20
N VAL A 91 2.25 17.96 -9.76
CA VAL A 91 2.12 16.91 -8.74
C VAL A 91 2.23 17.48 -7.34
N ILE A 92 1.53 16.82 -6.41
CA ILE A 92 1.70 16.97 -4.97
C ILE A 92 2.72 15.92 -4.53
N THR A 93 3.70 16.33 -3.71
CA THR A 93 4.69 15.41 -3.14
C THR A 93 4.33 15.09 -1.70
N ARG A 94 4.30 13.80 -1.35
CA ARG A 94 4.23 13.30 0.02
C ARG A 94 5.51 12.59 0.40
N GLN A 95 5.90 12.72 1.65
CA GLN A 95 7.04 12.01 2.21
C GLN A 95 6.53 10.88 3.10
N TYR A 96 7.11 9.71 2.95
CA TYR A 96 6.83 8.53 3.75
C TYR A 96 8.14 7.86 4.14
N THR A 97 8.17 7.28 5.32
CA THR A 97 9.21 6.35 5.73
C THR A 97 8.60 4.96 5.66
N PHE A 98 9.21 4.05 4.89
CA PHE A 98 8.73 2.68 4.75
C PHE A 98 9.94 1.76 4.71
N GLU A 99 9.96 0.71 5.53
CA GLU A 99 11.10 -0.23 5.63
C GLU A 99 12.43 0.53 5.87
N ASP A 100 12.43 1.38 6.90
CA ASP A 100 13.55 2.22 7.34
C ASP A 100 14.14 3.16 6.27
N THR A 101 13.40 3.44 5.20
CA THR A 101 13.86 4.28 4.08
C THR A 101 12.87 5.39 3.77
N ASP A 102 13.38 6.60 3.54
CA ASP A 102 12.56 7.78 3.20
C ASP A 102 12.28 7.86 1.69
N TYR A 103 11.01 8.07 1.36
CA TYR A 103 10.48 8.12 0.00
C TYR A 103 9.74 9.43 -0.28
N GLU A 104 9.76 9.82 -1.55
CA GLU A 104 8.83 10.80 -2.11
C GLU A 104 7.81 10.07 -2.99
N LEU A 105 6.53 10.24 -2.69
CA LEU A 105 5.41 9.80 -3.52
C LEU A 105 4.85 11.02 -4.25
N TYR A 106 4.63 10.92 -5.58
CA TYR A 106 4.14 12.04 -6.37
C TYR A 106 2.73 11.77 -6.90
N ILE A 107 1.78 12.63 -6.55
CA ILE A 107 0.37 12.47 -6.85
C ILE A 107 -0.10 13.56 -7.79
N LEU A 108 -0.66 13.19 -8.93
CA LEU A 108 -1.36 14.08 -9.86
C LEU A 108 -2.87 14.00 -9.60
N LYS A 109 -3.50 15.14 -9.30
CA LYS A 109 -4.95 15.28 -9.19
C LYS A 109 -5.49 15.97 -10.46
N ALA A 110 -5.80 15.20 -11.50
CA ALA A 110 -6.40 15.75 -12.72
C ALA A 110 -7.86 16.19 -12.49
N ARG A 111 -8.56 15.50 -11.58
CA ARG A 111 -9.84 15.89 -10.99
C ARG A 111 -9.88 15.42 -9.54
N GLU A 112 -10.23 16.30 -8.60
CA GLU A 112 -10.26 15.95 -7.17
C GLU A 112 -11.34 14.90 -6.85
N GLY A 113 -12.53 15.03 -7.43
CA GLY A 113 -13.73 14.27 -7.04
C GLY A 113 -14.61 15.07 -6.06
N ALA A 114 -15.88 14.67 -5.93
CA ALA A 114 -16.88 15.43 -5.17
C ALA A 114 -17.39 14.74 -3.89
N GLY A 115 -17.08 13.46 -3.73
CA GLY A 115 -17.53 12.64 -2.61
C GLY A 115 -16.55 12.58 -1.46
N VAL A 116 -16.61 11.45 -0.76
CA VAL A 116 -15.77 11.12 0.38
C VAL A 116 -14.31 10.93 -0.04
N GLN A 117 -13.39 11.22 0.86
CA GLN A 117 -11.96 10.97 0.66
C GLN A 117 -11.61 9.71 1.45
N PRO A 118 -11.30 8.57 0.80
CA PRO A 118 -10.88 7.37 1.52
C PRO A 118 -9.56 7.61 2.25
N THR A 119 -9.37 6.92 3.35
CA THR A 119 -8.08 6.72 4.00
C THR A 119 -7.22 5.73 3.19
N PHE A 120 -5.98 5.49 3.64
CA PHE A 120 -5.08 4.51 3.01
C PHE A 120 -5.49 3.05 3.31
N ALA A 121 -6.46 2.83 4.23
CA ALA A 121 -6.91 1.51 4.67
C ALA A 121 -8.39 1.25 4.35
N ASP A 122 -9.01 2.11 3.53
CA ASP A 122 -10.41 1.99 3.12
C ASP A 122 -10.60 1.14 1.86
N SER A 123 -11.82 0.68 1.64
CA SER A 123 -12.24 0.04 0.39
C SER A 123 -12.58 1.06 -0.70
N THR A 124 -12.01 0.89 -1.89
CA THR A 124 -12.22 1.78 -3.05
C THR A 124 -12.68 1.04 -4.30
N PHE A 125 -13.59 1.65 -5.08
CA PHE A 125 -14.05 1.13 -6.36
C PHE A 125 -13.46 1.94 -7.50
N VAL A 126 -12.51 1.36 -8.23
CA VAL A 126 -11.68 2.09 -9.19
C VAL A 126 -11.63 1.43 -10.55
N ASN A 127 -11.45 2.24 -11.59
CA ASN A 127 -10.71 1.76 -12.75
C ASN A 127 -9.25 2.20 -12.62
N TYR A 128 -8.31 1.37 -13.06
CA TYR A 128 -6.89 1.71 -13.00
C TYR A 128 -6.09 1.18 -14.19
N GLN A 129 -4.91 1.75 -14.37
CA GLN A 129 -3.88 1.24 -15.27
C GLN A 129 -2.51 1.40 -14.61
N GLY A 130 -1.76 0.30 -14.48
CA GLY A 130 -0.36 0.28 -14.03
C GLY A 130 0.61 0.21 -15.20
N SER A 131 1.64 1.06 -15.19
CA SER A 131 2.74 1.07 -16.17
C SER A 131 4.08 1.27 -15.48
N VAL A 132 5.16 0.76 -16.09
CA VAL A 132 6.51 1.20 -15.71
C VAL A 132 6.69 2.65 -16.17
N VAL A 133 7.31 3.52 -15.36
CA VAL A 133 7.51 4.93 -15.72
C VAL A 133 8.31 5.04 -17.02
N GLY A 134 7.74 5.71 -18.02
CA GLY A 134 8.33 5.80 -19.37
C GLY A 134 8.38 4.48 -20.16
N GLY A 135 7.75 3.42 -19.64
CA GLY A 135 7.75 2.08 -20.20
C GLY A 135 6.35 1.58 -20.56
N ASP A 136 6.25 0.25 -20.67
CA ASP A 136 5.02 -0.40 -21.08
C ASP A 136 4.00 -0.52 -19.93
N ARG A 137 2.72 -0.56 -20.32
CA ARG A 137 1.63 -0.96 -19.44
C ARG A 137 1.77 -2.43 -19.06
N PHE A 138 1.64 -2.74 -17.77
CA PHE A 138 1.72 -4.10 -17.26
C PHE A 138 0.40 -4.64 -16.71
N ASP A 139 -0.49 -3.75 -16.25
CA ASP A 139 -1.78 -4.15 -15.67
C ASP A 139 -2.86 -3.08 -15.89
N ALA A 140 -4.13 -3.48 -15.93
CA ALA A 140 -5.28 -2.57 -16.02
C ALA A 140 -6.61 -3.28 -15.76
N SER A 141 -7.58 -2.52 -15.26
CA SER A 141 -8.98 -2.95 -15.20
C SER A 141 -9.74 -2.56 -16.48
N VAL A 142 -10.60 -3.46 -16.97
CA VAL A 142 -11.54 -3.17 -18.08
C VAL A 142 -12.89 -2.69 -17.54
N THR A 143 -13.32 -3.29 -16.43
CA THR A 143 -14.46 -2.87 -15.63
C THR A 143 -13.95 -2.50 -14.25
N PRO A 144 -14.58 -1.53 -13.55
CA PRO A 144 -14.07 -1.12 -12.25
C PRO A 144 -14.09 -2.27 -11.24
N VAL A 145 -13.13 -2.26 -10.33
CA VAL A 145 -12.89 -3.31 -9.33
C VAL A 145 -12.86 -2.70 -7.92
N TRP A 146 -13.24 -3.49 -6.92
CA TRP A 146 -13.02 -3.13 -5.53
C TRP A 146 -11.60 -3.50 -5.12
N PHE A 147 -10.91 -2.56 -4.50
CA PHE A 147 -9.69 -2.80 -3.75
C PHE A 147 -9.93 -2.48 -2.29
N ASP A 148 -9.55 -3.41 -1.43
CA ASP A 148 -9.15 -3.09 -0.07
C ASP A 148 -7.75 -2.47 -0.15
N LEU A 149 -7.61 -1.20 0.26
CA LEU A 149 -6.34 -0.49 0.14
C LEU A 149 -5.25 -1.02 1.11
N THR A 150 -5.61 -1.81 2.13
CA THR A 150 -4.62 -2.51 2.98
C THR A 150 -3.88 -3.63 2.22
N GLN A 151 -4.45 -4.08 1.09
CA GLN A 151 -3.98 -5.25 0.33
C GLN A 151 -3.28 -4.90 -1.00
N VAL A 152 -3.03 -3.62 -1.25
CA VAL A 152 -2.35 -3.14 -2.47
C VAL A 152 -1.01 -2.51 -2.13
N VAL A 153 -0.16 -2.28 -3.14
CA VAL A 153 1.16 -1.67 -2.89
C VAL A 153 1.01 -0.30 -2.21
N PHE A 154 1.88 -0.04 -1.22
CA PHE A 154 1.86 1.17 -0.37
C PHE A 154 1.61 2.45 -1.17
N GLY A 155 2.37 2.66 -2.26
CA GLY A 155 2.26 3.86 -3.07
C GLY A 155 0.93 4.02 -3.81
N PHE A 156 0.24 2.92 -4.13
CA PHE A 156 -1.09 2.99 -4.74
C PHE A 156 -2.15 3.34 -3.68
N ALA A 157 -2.13 2.68 -2.51
CA ALA A 157 -3.03 2.98 -1.39
C ALA A 157 -2.97 4.45 -0.98
N ASN A 158 -1.76 4.92 -0.68
CA ASN A 158 -1.51 6.32 -0.29
C ASN A 158 -1.68 7.32 -1.44
N GLY A 159 -1.59 6.87 -2.70
CA GLY A 159 -1.84 7.70 -3.88
C GLY A 159 -3.32 7.93 -4.15
N VAL A 160 -4.14 6.89 -3.97
CA VAL A 160 -5.59 6.94 -4.18
C VAL A 160 -6.28 7.72 -3.06
N SER A 161 -5.83 7.56 -1.81
CA SER A 161 -6.37 8.27 -0.63
C SER A 161 -6.23 9.80 -0.69
N GLU A 162 -5.44 10.32 -1.61
CA GLU A 162 -5.30 11.75 -1.86
C GLU A 162 -6.46 12.34 -2.70
N LEU A 163 -7.30 11.52 -3.33
CA LEU A 163 -8.43 11.98 -4.14
C LEU A 163 -9.76 11.62 -3.48
N LYS A 164 -10.85 12.21 -3.97
CA LYS A 164 -12.22 11.95 -3.54
C LYS A 164 -12.94 11.06 -4.53
N ALA A 165 -13.85 10.25 -4.02
CA ALA A 165 -14.74 9.43 -4.81
C ALA A 165 -15.79 10.26 -5.55
N GLY A 166 -16.52 9.63 -6.48
CA GLY A 166 -17.72 10.21 -7.08
C GLY A 166 -18.93 10.07 -6.16
N THR A 167 -19.93 10.95 -6.34
CA THR A 167 -21.22 10.84 -5.61
C THR A 167 -22.31 10.24 -6.47
N GLN A 168 -22.14 10.24 -7.80
CA GLN A 168 -23.18 9.85 -8.74
C GLN A 168 -22.95 8.44 -9.28
N PHE A 169 -23.84 7.53 -8.93
CA PHE A 169 -23.89 6.20 -9.54
C PHE A 169 -25.32 5.69 -9.67
N THR A 170 -25.56 4.81 -10.62
CA THR A 170 -26.83 4.11 -10.80
C THR A 170 -26.55 2.66 -11.15
N GLN A 171 -27.19 1.73 -10.43
CA GLN A 171 -27.10 0.32 -10.75
C GLN A 171 -27.99 -0.01 -11.96
N ASN A 172 -27.41 -0.66 -12.96
CA ASN A 172 -28.07 -1.11 -14.17
C ASN A 172 -28.80 -2.45 -13.91
N ALA A 173 -29.76 -2.79 -14.78
CA ALA A 173 -30.55 -4.02 -14.65
C ALA A 173 -29.73 -5.32 -14.79
N ASP A 174 -28.53 -5.24 -15.37
CA ASP A 174 -27.59 -6.36 -15.54
C ASP A 174 -26.59 -6.49 -14.37
N GLY A 175 -26.73 -5.68 -13.33
CA GLY A 175 -25.84 -5.67 -12.16
C GLY A 175 -24.59 -4.81 -12.30
N THR A 176 -24.35 -4.20 -13.48
CA THR A 176 -23.26 -3.22 -13.66
C THR A 176 -23.64 -1.85 -13.07
N TYR A 177 -22.68 -0.95 -12.96
CA TYR A 177 -22.90 0.41 -12.49
C TYR A 177 -22.59 1.43 -13.60
N SER A 178 -23.43 2.44 -13.70
CA SER A 178 -23.18 3.67 -14.46
C SER A 178 -22.76 4.76 -13.49
N PHE A 179 -21.76 5.57 -13.85
CA PHE A 179 -21.21 6.63 -13.02
C PHE A 179 -21.46 8.01 -13.66
N GLY A 180 -21.62 9.04 -12.83
CA GLY A 180 -21.60 10.44 -13.27
C GLY A 180 -20.18 10.89 -13.62
N ASP A 181 -19.97 12.19 -13.76
CA ASP A 181 -18.68 12.79 -14.10
C ASP A 181 -17.96 13.44 -12.90
N ASP A 182 -18.42 13.20 -11.68
CA ASP A 182 -17.92 13.86 -10.47
C ASP A 182 -16.90 13.02 -9.66
N TYR A 183 -16.42 11.92 -10.23
CA TYR A 183 -15.41 11.05 -9.63
C TYR A 183 -13.99 11.61 -9.73
N GLY A 184 -13.12 11.23 -8.80
CA GLY A 184 -11.71 11.60 -8.81
C GLY A 184 -10.96 10.94 -9.97
N ILE A 185 -10.05 11.69 -10.61
CA ILE A 185 -9.19 11.19 -11.68
C ILE A 185 -7.77 11.58 -11.37
N GLY A 186 -6.90 10.59 -11.21
CA GLY A 186 -5.56 10.82 -10.71
C GLY A 186 -4.51 9.93 -11.32
N ALA A 187 -3.26 10.28 -11.03
CA ALA A 187 -2.13 9.40 -11.22
C ALA A 187 -1.21 9.44 -10.00
N VAL A 188 -0.56 8.34 -9.70
CA VAL A 188 0.50 8.28 -8.68
C VAL A 188 1.76 7.69 -9.26
N PHE A 189 2.88 8.37 -9.06
CA PHE A 189 4.22 7.94 -9.47
C PHE A 189 4.95 7.40 -8.24
N ILE A 190 5.26 6.11 -8.29
CA ILE A 190 5.67 5.29 -7.16
C ILE A 190 7.14 4.89 -7.36
N PRO A 191 8.06 5.31 -6.47
CA PRO A 191 9.41 4.76 -6.48
C PRO A 191 9.36 3.27 -6.17
N SER A 192 10.27 2.49 -6.76
CA SER A 192 10.21 1.02 -6.64
C SER A 192 10.04 0.50 -5.21
N GLY A 193 10.64 1.14 -4.20
CA GLY A 193 10.52 0.76 -2.78
C GLY A 193 9.12 0.93 -2.16
N LEU A 194 8.27 1.81 -2.70
CA LEU A 194 6.85 1.92 -2.34
C LEU A 194 5.94 1.09 -3.26
N GLY A 195 6.52 0.38 -4.22
CA GLY A 195 5.85 -0.51 -5.16
C GLY A 195 6.25 -1.96 -4.90
N TYR A 196 6.76 -2.62 -5.94
CA TYR A 196 7.13 -4.04 -5.87
C TYR A 196 8.61 -4.29 -5.48
N PHE A 197 9.38 -3.24 -5.22
CA PHE A 197 10.81 -3.27 -4.89
C PHE A 197 11.62 -4.30 -5.68
N ASN A 198 12.05 -5.42 -5.09
CA ASN A 198 12.87 -6.45 -5.74
C ASN A 198 12.06 -7.53 -6.50
N SER A 199 10.73 -7.45 -6.47
CA SER A 199 9.86 -8.39 -7.17
C SER A 199 9.73 -8.04 -8.65
N SER A 200 9.56 -9.07 -9.48
CA SER A 200 9.31 -8.93 -10.91
C SER A 200 8.02 -9.66 -11.28
N GLY A 201 7.31 -9.15 -12.27
CA GLY A 201 6.06 -9.74 -12.75
C GLY A 201 5.90 -9.64 -14.25
N THR A 202 4.69 -9.92 -14.74
CA THR A 202 4.39 -9.73 -16.15
C THR A 202 4.41 -8.24 -16.46
N GLY A 203 5.33 -7.78 -17.31
CA GLY A 203 5.39 -6.38 -17.77
C GLY A 203 6.17 -5.41 -16.88
N PHE A 204 6.75 -5.86 -15.76
CA PHE A 204 7.67 -5.05 -14.95
C PHE A 204 8.83 -5.89 -14.38
N SER A 205 9.98 -5.26 -14.20
CA SER A 205 11.17 -5.90 -13.62
C SER A 205 11.35 -5.50 -12.16
N ALA A 206 12.20 -6.23 -11.44
CA ALA A 206 12.70 -5.77 -10.14
C ALA A 206 13.23 -4.34 -10.25
N TYR A 207 12.94 -3.55 -9.23
CA TYR A 207 13.32 -2.15 -9.04
C TYR A 207 12.71 -1.19 -10.07
N SER A 208 11.59 -1.57 -10.70
CA SER A 208 10.87 -0.67 -11.62
C SER A 208 10.13 0.41 -10.85
N ASP A 209 10.33 1.67 -11.24
CA ASP A 209 9.47 2.78 -10.86
C ASP A 209 8.15 2.69 -11.62
N LEU A 210 7.05 2.93 -10.93
CA LEU A 210 5.70 2.68 -11.45
C LEU A 210 4.91 3.97 -11.57
N VAL A 211 3.95 3.98 -12.50
CA VAL A 211 2.87 4.96 -12.52
C VAL A 211 1.55 4.21 -12.61
N PHE A 212 0.62 4.58 -11.74
CA PHE A 212 -0.77 4.16 -11.83
C PHE A 212 -1.62 5.36 -12.18
N THR A 213 -2.46 5.25 -13.21
CA THR A 213 -3.59 6.17 -13.41
C THR A 213 -4.85 5.51 -12.92
N PHE A 214 -5.78 6.28 -12.37
CA PHE A 214 -7.01 5.74 -11.80
C PHE A 214 -8.20 6.71 -11.88
N ASP A 215 -9.38 6.12 -11.99
CA ASP A 215 -10.69 6.76 -11.82
C ASP A 215 -11.29 6.24 -10.52
N LEU A 216 -11.48 7.10 -9.51
CA LEU A 216 -11.99 6.75 -8.18
C LEU A 216 -13.50 6.94 -8.12
N TYR A 217 -14.25 5.91 -8.50
CA TYR A 217 -15.71 6.01 -8.62
C TYR A 217 -16.42 6.01 -7.27
N ARG A 218 -16.01 5.14 -6.34
CA ARG A 218 -16.60 5.02 -5.00
C ARG A 218 -15.53 4.74 -3.97
N ALA A 219 -15.85 5.04 -2.72
CA ALA A 219 -15.12 4.58 -1.56
C ALA A 219 -16.12 4.22 -0.45
N VAL A 220 -15.69 3.35 0.47
CA VAL A 220 -16.35 3.07 1.74
C VAL A 220 -15.40 3.60 2.81
N GLU A 221 -15.79 4.69 3.45
CA GLU A 221 -15.07 5.24 4.60
C GLU A 221 -15.16 4.29 5.78
N ASP A 222 -14.14 4.33 6.63
CA ASP A 222 -14.06 3.58 7.88
C ASP A 222 -14.27 2.08 7.65
N SER A 223 -13.53 1.53 6.68
CA SER A 223 -13.49 0.07 6.50
C SER A 223 -12.92 -0.58 7.75
N ASP A 224 -13.57 -1.65 8.18
CA ASP A 224 -13.33 -2.41 9.41
C ASP A 224 -13.39 -3.89 9.00
N ASN A 225 -12.22 -4.53 8.93
CA ASN A 225 -12.05 -5.81 8.25
C ASN A 225 -12.39 -7.01 9.13
N ASP A 226 -12.04 -6.96 10.41
CA ASP A 226 -12.39 -7.96 11.45
C ASP A 226 -13.80 -7.75 12.04
N ASN A 227 -14.39 -6.57 11.88
CA ASN A 227 -15.71 -6.15 12.40
C ASN A 227 -15.78 -6.02 13.92
N ASP A 228 -14.71 -5.54 14.55
CA ASP A 228 -14.67 -5.26 15.97
C ASP A 228 -15.11 -3.83 16.34
N GLY A 229 -15.31 -2.94 15.36
CA GLY A 229 -15.77 -1.57 15.57
C GLY A 229 -14.67 -0.51 15.59
N VAL A 230 -13.41 -0.90 15.40
CA VAL A 230 -12.29 0.00 15.11
C VAL A 230 -12.03 0.00 13.58
N PRO A 231 -12.05 1.17 12.92
CA PRO A 231 -11.70 1.23 11.51
C PRO A 231 -10.21 0.97 11.28
N ASN A 232 -9.88 0.19 10.23
CA ASN A 232 -8.52 -0.22 9.87
C ASN A 232 -7.47 0.89 9.99
N TRP A 233 -7.78 2.11 9.57
CA TRP A 233 -6.82 3.22 9.54
C TRP A 233 -6.46 3.76 10.93
N LYS A 234 -7.28 3.48 11.95
CA LYS A 234 -7.02 3.86 13.35
C LYS A 234 -6.10 2.89 14.07
N GLU A 235 -5.95 1.70 13.52
CA GLU A 235 -5.04 0.66 14.02
C GLU A 235 -3.64 0.80 13.42
N ASP A 236 -3.35 1.94 12.77
CA ASP A 236 -1.98 2.38 12.47
C ASP A 236 -1.36 3.01 13.72
N ILE A 237 -0.96 2.15 14.67
CA ILE A 237 -0.42 2.53 15.98
C ILE A 237 0.85 3.37 15.82
N ASN A 238 1.69 3.02 14.86
CA ASN A 238 2.97 3.69 14.64
C ASN A 238 2.86 4.95 13.74
N GLY A 239 1.73 5.14 13.07
CA GLY A 239 1.38 6.34 12.30
C GLY A 239 2.12 6.48 10.96
N ASN A 240 2.53 5.37 10.34
CA ASN A 240 3.31 5.38 9.10
C ASN A 240 2.46 5.19 7.83
N HIS A 241 1.14 5.09 7.97
CA HIS A 241 0.17 4.85 6.92
C HIS A 241 0.27 3.46 6.27
N TYR A 242 0.56 2.43 7.06
CA TYR A 242 0.60 1.03 6.64
C TYR A 242 0.29 0.09 7.81
N VAL A 243 -0.93 -0.44 7.84
CA VAL A 243 -1.44 -1.30 8.93
C VAL A 243 -1.06 -2.77 8.79
N ASN A 244 -0.51 -3.17 7.63
CA ASN A 244 -0.23 -4.57 7.33
C ASN A 244 1.21 -4.95 7.70
N GLU A 245 1.57 -4.70 8.96
CA GLU A 245 2.88 -4.98 9.54
C GLU A 245 2.82 -5.36 11.02
N LEU A 246 3.92 -5.94 11.52
CA LEU A 246 4.07 -6.29 12.94
C LEU A 246 4.38 -5.09 13.84
N GLY A 247 4.49 -3.88 13.26
CA GLY A 247 4.58 -2.64 14.02
C GLY A 247 3.26 -2.23 14.65
N ASP A 248 2.16 -2.78 14.14
CA ASP A 248 0.77 -2.55 14.55
C ASP A 248 0.14 -3.90 14.94
N ASP A 249 0.86 -4.68 15.74
CA ASP A 249 0.48 -5.97 16.33
C ASP A 249 0.71 -5.82 17.84
N THR A 250 -0.35 -5.45 18.56
CA THR A 250 -0.28 -4.95 19.93
C THR A 250 0.04 -6.08 20.93
N ASP A 251 -0.54 -7.27 20.76
CA ASP A 251 -0.30 -8.44 21.63
C ASP A 251 0.90 -9.32 21.19
N GLY A 252 1.37 -9.15 19.96
CA GLY A 252 2.52 -9.85 19.38
C GLY A 252 2.23 -11.27 18.89
N ASP A 253 0.97 -11.59 18.57
CA ASP A 253 0.56 -12.92 18.09
C ASP A 253 0.82 -13.14 16.57
N ASN A 254 1.28 -12.09 15.86
CA ASN A 254 1.52 -12.01 14.41
C ASN A 254 0.26 -11.81 13.55
N VAL A 255 -0.84 -11.37 14.12
CA VAL A 255 -1.99 -10.78 13.43
C VAL A 255 -1.95 -9.27 13.68
N PRO A 256 -1.81 -8.43 12.64
CA PRO A 256 -1.91 -6.99 12.85
C PRO A 256 -3.32 -6.61 13.32
N ASP A 257 -3.41 -5.58 14.15
CA ASP A 257 -4.62 -5.17 14.89
C ASP A 257 -5.86 -5.09 13.96
N TYR A 258 -5.75 -4.48 12.77
CA TYR A 258 -6.85 -4.39 11.76
C TYR A 258 -7.42 -5.72 11.20
N LEU A 259 -6.90 -6.86 11.66
CA LEU A 259 -7.37 -8.21 11.36
C LEU A 259 -7.54 -9.08 12.61
N ASP A 260 -7.27 -8.54 13.80
CA ASP A 260 -7.50 -9.17 15.08
C ASP A 260 -8.86 -8.71 15.66
N THR A 261 -9.35 -9.35 16.71
CA THR A 261 -10.62 -8.97 17.36
C THR A 261 -10.46 -8.80 18.87
N ASP A 262 -9.21 -8.86 19.35
CA ASP A 262 -8.72 -8.92 20.72
C ASP A 262 -7.28 -8.37 20.67
N ASP A 263 -7.13 -7.11 20.26
CA ASP A 263 -5.87 -6.53 19.75
C ASP A 263 -4.74 -6.56 20.79
N ASP A 264 -5.07 -6.48 22.07
CA ASP A 264 -4.13 -6.52 23.19
C ASP A 264 -3.99 -7.91 23.83
N GLY A 265 -4.80 -8.88 23.39
CA GLY A 265 -4.73 -10.27 23.80
C GLY A 265 -5.09 -10.51 25.28
N ASP A 266 -5.87 -9.61 25.89
CA ASP A 266 -6.35 -9.70 27.27
C ASP A 266 -7.45 -10.78 27.43
N GLY A 267 -8.13 -11.13 26.32
CA GLY A 267 -9.19 -12.13 26.25
C GLY A 267 -10.61 -11.56 26.26
N THR A 268 -10.74 -10.24 26.30
CA THR A 268 -11.94 -9.45 26.03
C THR A 268 -11.85 -8.98 24.59
N SER A 269 -12.91 -9.16 23.79
CA SER A 269 -12.83 -8.70 22.40
C SER A 269 -12.78 -7.17 22.35
N THR A 270 -11.96 -6.58 21.48
CA THR A 270 -11.85 -5.14 21.19
C THR A 270 -13.22 -4.46 21.23
N ARG A 271 -14.20 -5.03 20.52
CA ARG A 271 -15.59 -4.51 20.47
C ARG A 271 -16.32 -4.36 21.80
N ASP A 272 -16.05 -5.26 22.74
CA ASP A 272 -16.70 -5.27 24.06
C ASP A 272 -16.08 -4.24 25.01
N GLU A 273 -14.98 -3.61 24.61
CA GLU A 273 -14.24 -2.55 25.33
C GLU A 273 -14.53 -1.15 24.76
N LEU A 274 -15.28 -1.08 23.66
CA LEU A 274 -15.76 0.16 23.07
C LEU A 274 -17.14 0.53 23.62
N ASP A 275 -17.44 1.83 23.65
CA ASP A 275 -18.82 2.33 23.82
C ASP A 275 -19.30 2.92 22.48
N PHE A 276 -20.61 3.13 22.35
CA PHE A 276 -21.21 3.66 21.12
C PHE A 276 -22.22 4.75 21.46
N ASP A 277 -22.13 5.88 20.74
CA ASP A 277 -23.09 6.96 20.91
C ASP A 277 -24.48 6.64 20.33
N GLU A 278 -25.45 7.55 20.49
CA GLU A 278 -26.83 7.34 20.01
C GLU A 278 -26.93 7.20 18.48
N ASP A 279 -25.92 7.70 17.74
CA ASP A 279 -25.84 7.64 16.28
C ASP A 279 -25.04 6.41 15.81
N GLY A 280 -24.46 5.63 16.74
CA GLY A 280 -23.69 4.42 16.47
C GLY A 280 -22.21 4.68 16.19
N ASN A 281 -21.68 5.87 16.49
CA ASN A 281 -20.26 6.14 16.37
C ASN A 281 -19.49 5.53 17.55
N THR A 282 -18.33 4.95 17.27
CA THR A 282 -17.43 4.36 18.27
C THR A 282 -16.88 5.43 19.23
N ILE A 283 -16.93 5.12 20.52
CA ILE A 283 -16.32 5.85 21.63
C ILE A 283 -15.21 4.95 22.19
N TYR A 284 -13.97 5.42 22.05
CA TYR A 284 -12.79 4.78 22.61
C TYR A 284 -12.69 5.15 24.10
N ILE A 285 -12.52 4.13 24.94
CA ILE A 285 -12.53 4.25 26.40
C ILE A 285 -11.09 4.15 26.89
N ASP A 286 -10.72 4.96 27.87
CA ASP A 286 -9.49 4.83 28.67
C ASP A 286 -9.94 4.78 30.14
N SER A 287 -10.19 3.57 30.64
CA SER A 287 -10.83 3.31 31.92
C SER A 287 -9.90 3.60 33.12
N ASN A 288 -8.60 3.43 32.92
CA ASN A 288 -7.58 3.61 33.97
C ASN A 288 -6.94 5.02 33.94
N ASN A 289 -7.21 5.79 32.88
CA ASN A 289 -6.73 7.15 32.59
C ASN A 289 -5.19 7.24 32.48
N ASP A 290 -4.55 6.23 31.90
CA ASP A 290 -3.09 6.20 31.67
C ASP A 290 -2.68 6.67 30.27
N GLY A 291 -3.66 6.89 29.38
CA GLY A 291 -3.48 7.41 28.03
C GLY A 291 -3.40 6.36 26.93
N LEU A 292 -3.64 5.08 27.25
CA LEU A 292 -3.91 4.02 26.29
C LEU A 292 -5.42 3.76 26.24
N ASP A 293 -5.97 3.52 25.05
CA ASP A 293 -7.36 3.11 24.94
C ASP A 293 -7.48 1.64 25.39
N ASP A 294 -8.60 1.26 26.01
CA ASP A 294 -8.82 -0.04 26.66
C ASP A 294 -8.54 -1.20 25.71
N TYR A 295 -8.99 -1.12 24.44
CA TYR A 295 -8.74 -2.15 23.42
C TYR A 295 -7.28 -2.36 23.03
N LEU A 296 -6.37 -1.54 23.55
CA LEU A 296 -4.92 -1.66 23.37
C LEU A 296 -4.20 -1.89 24.72
N ASP A 297 -4.92 -1.99 25.84
CA ASP A 297 -4.38 -2.05 27.21
C ASP A 297 -4.56 -3.43 27.87
N PRO A 298 -3.55 -4.32 27.82
CA PRO A 298 -3.66 -5.71 28.29
C PRO A 298 -3.81 -5.86 29.82
N ASP A 299 -3.81 -4.75 30.56
CA ASP A 299 -4.10 -4.71 32.00
C ASP A 299 -5.61 -4.46 32.29
N ILE A 300 -6.46 -4.25 31.27
CA ILE A 300 -7.89 -3.92 31.35
C ILE A 300 -8.72 -4.90 30.51
N GLY A 301 -9.82 -5.42 31.10
CA GLY A 301 -10.81 -6.32 30.48
C GLY A 301 -12.05 -6.56 31.35
#